data_AF-A0A1C4W9X3-F1
#
_entry.id   AF-A0A1C4W9X3-F1
#
_cell.length_a   1.000
_cell.length_b   1.000
_cell.length_c   1.000
_cell.angle_alpha   90.00
_cell.angle_beta   90.00
_cell.angle_gamma   90.00
#
_symmetry.space_group_name_H-M   'P 1'
#
loop_
_entity.id
_entity.type
_entity.pdbx_description
1 polymer ?
#
loop_
_entity_poly.entity_id
_entity_poly.type
_entity_poly.pdbx_seq_one_letter_code
_entity_poly.pdbx_strand_id
1 'polypeptide(L)' 'MRYLAAAVALLAVAVGVAGFVYGEADDSPGLQLLSALLVIGAVAIGVRVVRRTR' A
#
# COMPACT_ATOMS: atom_id res chain seq x y z
N MET A 1 8.13 -8.18 15.68
CA MET A 1 7.69 -6.89 15.11
C MET A 1 8.06 -6.71 13.64
N ARG A 2 9.34 -6.85 13.22
CA ARG A 2 9.75 -6.61 11.82
C ARG A 2 8.98 -7.43 10.77
N TYR A 3 8.80 -8.74 11.00
CA TYR A 3 8.04 -9.60 10.08
C TYR A 3 6.56 -9.23 10.00
N LEU A 4 5.94 -8.85 11.14
CA LEU A 4 4.56 -8.36 11.17
C LEU A 4 4.44 -7.06 10.37
N ALA A 5 5.37 -6.12 10.54
CA ALA A 5 5.38 -4.87 9.77
C ALA A 5 5.55 -5.12 8.26
N ALA A 6 6.39 -6.09 7.87
CA ALA A 6 6.56 -6.49 6.48
C ALA A 6 5.28 -7.12 5.91
N ALA A 7 4.62 -8.00 6.67
CA ALA A 7 3.37 -8.63 6.27
C ALA A 7 2.25 -7.59 6.10
N VAL A 8 2.12 -6.64 7.03
CA VAL A 8 1.15 -5.54 6.93
C VAL A 8 1.44 -4.65 5.72
N ALA A 9 2.70 -4.33 5.45
CA ALA A 9 3.07 -3.54 4.27
C ALA A 9 2.73 -4.27 2.97
N LEU A 10 3.01 -5.57 2.88
CA LEU A 10 2.66 -6.40 1.72
C LEU A 10 1.14 -6.47 1.53
N LEU A 11 0.36 -6.67 2.60
CA LEU A 11 -1.10 -6.67 2.53
C LEU A 11 -1.64 -5.31 2.09
N ALA A 12 -1.11 -4.21 2.62
CA ALA A 12 -1.54 -2.86 2.22
C ALA A 12 -1.26 -2.59 0.73
N VAL A 13 -0.11 -3.04 0.22
CA VAL A 13 0.21 -2.96 -1.22
C VAL A 13 -0.76 -3.81 -2.03
N ALA A 14 -1.01 -5.06 -1.63
CA ALA A 14 -1.92 -5.95 -2.34
C ALA A 14 -3.35 -5.38 -2.41
N VAL A 15 -3.87 -4.88 -1.28
CA VAL A 15 -5.18 -4.22 -1.21
C VAL A 15 -5.22 -2.95 -2.02
N GLY A 16 -4.19 -2.12 -1.96
CA GLY A 16 -4.10 -0.91 -2.77
C GLY A 16 -4.07 -1.20 -4.26
N VAL A 17 -3.30 -2.18 -4.71
CA VAL A 17 -3.29 -2.59 -6.13
C VAL A 17 -4.66 -3.12 -6.56
N ALA A 18 -5.27 -3.98 -5.75
CA ALA A 18 -6.62 -4.48 -6.05
C ALA A 18 -7.64 -3.34 -6.13
N GLY A 19 -7.63 -2.43 -5.15
CA GLY A 19 -8.51 -1.26 -5.13
C GLY A 19 -8.30 -0.34 -6.33
N PHE A 20 -7.05 -0.17 -6.80
CA PHE A 20 -6.76 0.63 -7.98
C PHE A 20 -7.37 0.02 -9.24
N VAL A 21 -7.19 -1.30 -9.44
CA VAL A 21 -7.76 -2.03 -10.58
C VAL A 21 -9.29 -2.00 -10.53
N TYR A 22 -9.90 -2.28 -9.38
CA TYR A 22 -11.36 -2.20 -9.24
C TYR A 22 -11.90 -0.78 -9.38
N GLY A 23 -11.14 0.23 -8.96
CA GLY A 23 -11.51 1.63 -9.16
C GLY A 23 -11.41 2.08 -10.62
N GLU A 24 -10.61 1.41 -11.44
CA GLU A 24 -10.61 1.62 -12.89
C GLU A 24 -11.81 0.93 -13.54
N ALA A 25 -12.10 -0.32 -13.15
CA ALA A 25 -13.28 -1.03 -13.62
C ALA A 25 -14.62 -0.36 -13.23
N ASP A 26 -14.65 0.43 -12.16
CA ASP A 26 -15.83 1.14 -11.65
C ASP A 26 -15.83 2.65 -11.99
N ASP A 27 -14.91 3.13 -12.85
CA ASP A 27 -14.78 4.56 -13.21
C ASP A 27 -14.73 5.49 -11.97
N SER A 28 -14.15 5.01 -10.88
CA SER A 28 -14.15 5.64 -9.56
C SER A 28 -12.80 6.31 -9.28
N PRO A 29 -12.58 7.58 -9.68
CA PRO A 29 -11.28 8.26 -9.52
C PRO A 29 -10.86 8.41 -8.05
N GLY A 30 -11.83 8.50 -7.13
CA GLY A 30 -11.56 8.55 -5.69
C GLY A 30 -10.96 7.25 -5.16
N LEU A 31 -11.47 6.09 -5.61
CA LEU A 31 -10.93 4.79 -5.21
C LEU A 31 -9.52 4.59 -5.77
N GLN A 32 -9.28 4.99 -7.02
CA GLN A 32 -7.95 4.95 -7.62
C GLN A 32 -6.95 5.84 -6.85
N LEU A 33 -7.35 7.07 -6.50
CA LEU A 33 -6.50 7.99 -5.74
C LEU A 33 -6.16 7.43 -4.34
N LEU A 34 -7.17 6.99 -3.59
CA LEU A 34 -6.97 6.40 -2.25
C LEU A 34 -6.08 5.15 -2.32
N SER A 35 -6.30 4.32 -3.33
CA SER A 35 -5.51 3.12 -3.58
C SER A 35 -4.05 3.45 -3.89
N ALA A 36 -3.79 4.43 -4.75
CA ALA A 36 -2.45 4.89 -5.06
C ALA A 36 -1.74 5.44 -3.81
N LEU A 37 -2.42 6.28 -3.03
CA LEU A 37 -1.89 6.81 -1.78
C LEU A 37 -1.58 5.72 -0.75
N LEU A 38 -2.44 4.69 -0.66
CA LEU A 38 -2.21 3.54 0.22
C LEU A 38 -0.95 2.78 -0.17
N VAL A 39 -0.77 2.47 -1.46
CA VAL A 39 0.44 1.78 -1.96
C VAL A 39 1.69 2.61 -1.69
N ILE A 40 1.67 3.90 -2.04
CA ILE A 40 2.81 4.80 -1.84
C ILE A 40 3.16 4.90 -0.35
N GLY A 41 2.16 5.09 0.51
CA GLY A 41 2.34 5.17 1.96
C GLY A 41 2.90 3.89 2.55
N ALA A 42 2.39 2.72 2.14
CA ALA A 42 2.88 1.42 2.59
C ALA A 42 4.35 1.21 2.23
N VAL A 43 4.74 1.54 0.99
CA VAL A 43 6.14 1.44 0.53
C VAL A 43 7.03 2.42 1.31
N ALA A 44 6.65 3.69 1.42
CA ALA A 44 7.44 4.71 2.12
C ALA A 44 7.66 4.35 3.60
N ILE A 45 6.62 3.92 4.30
CA ILE A 45 6.69 3.48 5.70
C ILE A 45 7.54 2.21 5.81
N GLY A 46 7.32 1.22 4.94
CA GLY A 46 8.09 -0.02 4.92
C GLY A 46 9.59 0.24 4.75
N VAL A 47 9.97 1.09 3.80
CA VAL A 47 11.37 1.52 3.59
C VAL A 47 11.91 2.22 4.83
N ARG A 48 11.15 3.13 5.44
CA ARG A 48 11.57 3.84 6.67
C ARG A 48 11.83 2.89 7.83
N VAL A 49 10.97 1.88 8.02
CA VAL A 49 11.13 0.86 9.07
C VAL A 49 12.38 0.01 8.83
N VAL A 50 12.62 -0.43 7.60
CA VAL A 50 13.81 -1.21 7.24
C VAL A 50 15.08 -0.41 7.48
N ARG A 51 15.11 0.86 7.03
CA ARG A 51 16.27 1.76 7.21
C ARG A 51 16.58 2.07 8.67
N ARG A 52 15.57 2.23 9.53
CA ARG A 52 15.75 2.49 10.98
C ARG A 52 16.25 1.30 11.78
N THR A 53 16.17 0.11 11.20
CA THR A 53 16.54 -1.14 11.89
C THR A 53 17.81 -1.78 11.28
N ARG A 54 18.49 -1.06 10.39
CA ARG A 54 19.85 -1.34 9.94
C ARG A 54 20.80 -0.43 10.72
#